data_AF-A0AA51ZV02-F1
#
_entry.id   AF-A0AA51ZV02-F1
#
_cell.length_a   1.000
_cell.length_b   1.000
_cell.length_c   1.000
_cell.angle_alpha   90.00
_cell.angle_beta   90.00
_cell.angle_gamma   90.00
#
_symmetry.space_group_name_H-M   'P 1'
#
loop_
_entity.id
_entity.type
_entity.pdbx_description
1 polymer ?
#
loop_
_entity_poly.entity_id
_entity_poly.type
_entity_poly.pdbx_seq_one_letter_code
_entity_poly.pdbx_strand_id
1 'polypeptide(L)'
;MKVLKWISIILLSLGLIGYVAYLIVDEDLPTGEEGPKAEELANRMLEAVNDSAWHAIAVVEWNFTGQRHLVWDKVNHRAKVSWDNYDVFIKLGTKEGVAFAKEKKIEREEVSNKLLDEAYGIWANDSFWLNPITKIKDNGTIRKYVPQTDENKEGLLVTYQTGGVTPGDSYLWVVDKKTALAEYVKMWVQIIPIGGMKFTWDDWNTTPEGAKIATSHESVMTINISELNTWPSLNMYPNLKEFEVLN
;
A
#
# COMPACT_ATOMS: atom_id res chain seq x y z
N MET A 1 -5.85 -15.98 -48.33
CA MET A 1 -6.71 -16.86 -47.49
C MET A 1 -5.93 -17.84 -46.61
N LYS A 2 -4.93 -18.60 -47.09
CA LYS A 2 -4.21 -19.60 -46.27
C LYS A 2 -3.40 -18.98 -45.11
N VAL A 3 -2.69 -17.86 -45.35
CA VAL A 3 -1.90 -17.16 -44.33
C VAL A 3 -2.78 -16.58 -43.22
N LEU A 4 -3.94 -16.00 -43.57
CA LEU A 4 -4.90 -15.46 -42.60
C LEU A 4 -5.44 -16.54 -41.65
N LYS A 5 -5.68 -17.76 -42.16
CA LYS A 5 -6.09 -18.91 -41.33
C LYS A 5 -5.02 -19.29 -40.30
N TRP A 6 -3.74 -19.30 -40.69
CA TRP A 6 -2.64 -19.61 -39.76
C TRP A 6 -2.47 -18.54 -38.68
N ILE A 7 -2.60 -17.26 -39.04
CA ILE A 7 -2.58 -16.15 -38.07
C ILE A 7 -3.73 -16.28 -37.07
N SER A 8 -4.95 -16.56 -37.54
CA SER A 8 -6.10 -16.77 -36.66
C SER A 8 -5.93 -17.98 -35.73
N ILE A 9 -5.37 -19.09 -36.23
CA ILE A 9 -5.07 -20.28 -35.41
C ILE A 9 -4.04 -19.92 -34.32
N ILE A 10 -2.96 -19.22 -34.67
CA ILE A 10 -1.92 -18.81 -33.70
C ILE A 10 -2.50 -17.89 -32.63
N LEU A 11 -3.32 -16.90 -33.01
CA LEU A 11 -3.97 -16.00 -32.07
C LEU A 11 -4.95 -16.73 -31.14
N LEU A 12 -5.73 -17.68 -31.66
CA LEU A 12 -6.62 -18.52 -30.86
C LEU A 12 -5.83 -19.41 -29.89
N SER A 13 -4.71 -19.98 -30.34
CA SER A 13 -3.83 -20.78 -29.48
C SER A 13 -3.18 -19.94 -28.38
N LEU A 14 -2.68 -18.74 -28.69
CA LEU A 14 -2.16 -17.80 -27.69
C LEU A 14 -3.24 -17.34 -26.71
N GLY A 15 -4.46 -17.09 -27.19
CA GLY A 15 -5.61 -16.78 -26.35
C GLY A 15 -5.97 -17.92 -25.40
N LEU A 16 -5.97 -19.16 -25.90
CA LEU A 16 -6.22 -20.35 -25.08
C LEU A 16 -5.11 -20.58 -24.04
N ILE A 17 -3.83 -20.41 -24.43
CA ILE A 17 -2.69 -20.50 -23.51
C ILE A 17 -2.79 -19.42 -22.44
N GLY A 18 -3.10 -18.17 -22.82
CA GLY A 18 -3.31 -17.07 -21.88
C GLY A 18 -4.48 -17.32 -20.93
N TYR A 19 -5.59 -17.89 -21.43
CA TYR A 19 -6.74 -18.26 -20.61
C TYR A 19 -6.41 -19.41 -19.63
N VAL A 20 -5.71 -20.45 -20.08
CA VAL A 20 -5.26 -21.54 -19.19
C VAL A 20 -4.27 -21.02 -18.16
N ALA A 21 -3.33 -20.14 -18.54
CA ALA A 21 -2.41 -19.50 -17.60
C ALA A 21 -3.16 -18.63 -16.58
N TYR A 22 -4.17 -17.87 -17.03
CA TYR A 22 -5.05 -17.12 -16.14
C TYR A 22 -5.72 -18.03 -15.11
N LEU A 23 -6.35 -19.13 -15.54
CA LEU A 23 -7.02 -20.07 -14.63
C LEU A 23 -6.07 -20.77 -13.63
N ILE A 24 -4.78 -20.85 -13.93
CA ILE A 24 -3.77 -21.44 -13.03
C ILE A 24 -3.32 -20.42 -11.97
N VAL A 25 -3.30 -19.13 -12.31
CA VAL A 25 -2.77 -18.07 -11.44
C VAL A 25 -3.88 -17.39 -10.63
N ASP A 26 -5.11 -17.37 -11.13
CA ASP A 26 -6.27 -16.83 -10.44
C ASP A 26 -6.66 -17.75 -9.28
N GLU A 27 -6.22 -17.37 -8.07
CA GLU A 27 -6.57 -18.09 -6.85
C GLU A 27 -7.89 -17.57 -6.28
N ASP A 28 -8.76 -18.48 -5.83
CA ASP A 28 -9.95 -18.11 -5.06
C ASP A 28 -9.56 -17.42 -3.73
N LEU A 29 -10.40 -16.50 -3.27
CA LEU A 29 -10.25 -15.90 -1.94
C LEU A 29 -10.32 -17.01 -0.88
N PRO A 30 -9.28 -17.20 -0.03
CA PRO A 30 -9.25 -18.29 0.93
C PRO A 30 -10.33 -18.10 1.99
N THR A 31 -10.83 -19.23 2.48
CA THR A 31 -11.71 -19.25 3.65
C THR A 31 -10.87 -19.17 4.93
N GLY A 32 -11.48 -18.66 5.99
CA GLY A 32 -10.86 -18.55 7.30
C GLY A 32 -11.90 -18.32 8.38
N GLU A 33 -11.45 -18.33 9.63
CA GLU A 33 -12.33 -18.21 10.81
C GLU A 33 -12.09 -16.87 11.52
N GLU A 34 -13.17 -16.12 11.75
CA GLU A 34 -13.14 -14.95 12.63
C GLU A 34 -13.03 -15.38 14.10
N GLY A 35 -12.67 -14.45 14.97
CA GLY A 35 -12.70 -14.65 16.41
C GLY A 35 -11.33 -14.57 17.08
N PRO A 36 -11.21 -15.12 18.32
CA PRO A 36 -10.07 -14.85 19.19
C PRO A 36 -8.71 -15.13 18.56
N LYS A 37 -8.59 -16.20 17.75
CA LYS A 37 -7.34 -16.58 17.11
C LYS A 37 -6.87 -15.57 16.05
N ALA A 38 -7.81 -15.03 15.27
CA ALA A 38 -7.52 -14.00 14.27
C ALA A 38 -7.10 -12.68 14.94
N GLU A 39 -7.80 -12.31 16.02
CA GLU A 39 -7.50 -11.11 16.79
C GLU A 39 -6.16 -11.21 17.54
N GLU A 40 -5.84 -12.38 18.08
CA GLU A 40 -4.54 -12.65 18.71
C GLU A 40 -3.41 -12.52 17.69
N LEU A 41 -3.52 -13.15 16.52
CA LEU A 41 -2.53 -13.03 15.46
C LEU A 41 -2.35 -11.56 15.01
N ALA A 42 -3.44 -10.83 14.84
CA ALA A 42 -3.39 -9.40 14.50
C ALA A 42 -2.66 -8.58 15.58
N ASN A 43 -2.92 -8.84 16.86
CA ASN A 43 -2.22 -8.16 17.95
C ASN A 43 -0.71 -8.46 17.93
N ARG A 44 -0.32 -9.73 17.69
CA ARG A 44 1.11 -10.09 17.58
C ARG A 44 1.77 -9.41 16.39
N MET A 45 1.08 -9.27 15.26
CA MET A 45 1.59 -8.55 14.09
C MET A 45 1.80 -7.06 14.40
N LEU A 46 0.86 -6.40 15.07
CA LEU A 46 0.98 -5.00 15.51
C LEU A 46 2.13 -4.82 16.50
N GLU A 47 2.29 -5.74 17.44
CA GLU A 47 3.41 -5.74 18.38
C GLU A 47 4.75 -5.94 17.66
N ALA A 48 4.82 -6.88 16.70
CA ALA A 48 6.03 -7.19 15.95
C ALA A 48 6.57 -6.00 15.14
N VAL A 49 5.68 -5.17 14.60
CA VAL A 49 6.02 -3.93 13.88
C VAL A 49 6.15 -2.70 14.79
N ASN A 50 5.92 -2.86 16.10
CA ASN A 50 5.86 -1.79 17.07
C ASN A 50 4.91 -0.65 16.65
N ASP A 51 3.63 -1.01 16.54
CA ASP A 51 2.54 -0.11 16.16
C ASP A 51 2.50 1.18 17.01
N SER A 52 2.83 1.10 18.30
CA SER A 52 2.92 2.27 19.17
C SER A 52 4.00 3.27 18.73
N ALA A 53 5.17 2.80 18.31
CA ALA A 53 6.23 3.64 17.77
C ALA A 53 5.83 4.23 16.42
N TRP A 54 5.12 3.46 15.58
CA TRP A 54 4.57 4.00 14.35
C TRP A 54 3.64 5.17 14.64
N HIS A 55 2.69 5.03 15.57
CA HIS A 55 1.77 6.10 15.93
C HIS A 55 2.45 7.33 16.57
N ALA A 56 3.61 7.15 17.20
CA ALA A 56 4.40 8.26 17.76
C ALA A 56 5.14 9.11 16.70
N ILE A 57 5.33 8.59 15.48
CA ILE A 57 5.95 9.35 14.39
C ILE A 57 5.00 10.44 13.89
N ALA A 58 5.47 11.68 13.90
CA ALA A 58 4.72 12.86 13.46
C ALA A 58 4.83 13.10 11.95
N VAL A 59 6.01 12.89 11.36
CA VAL A 59 6.27 13.08 9.92
C VAL A 59 6.99 11.87 9.36
N VAL A 60 6.56 11.40 8.20
CA VAL A 60 7.24 10.34 7.44
C VAL A 60 7.52 10.86 6.03
N GLU A 61 8.75 10.70 5.55
CA GLU A 61 9.18 11.04 4.20
C GLU A 61 9.75 9.79 3.54
N TRP A 62 9.38 9.54 2.28
CA TRP A 62 9.90 8.40 1.53
C TRP A 62 9.77 8.61 0.02
N ASN A 63 10.58 7.85 -0.71
CA ASN A 63 10.47 7.69 -2.14
C ASN A 63 9.88 6.31 -2.46
N PHE A 64 8.83 6.31 -3.28
CA PHE A 64 8.16 5.12 -3.77
C PHE A 64 8.61 4.82 -5.20
N THR A 65 9.27 3.67 -5.38
CA THR A 65 9.73 3.14 -6.69
C THR A 65 10.66 4.07 -7.49
N GLY A 66 11.31 5.04 -6.82
CA GLY A 66 12.20 6.02 -7.47
C GLY A 66 11.48 7.13 -8.22
N GLN A 67 10.15 7.16 -8.22
CA GLN A 67 9.34 8.03 -9.10
C GLN A 67 8.48 9.03 -8.33
N ARG A 68 8.05 8.65 -7.13
CA ARG A 68 7.09 9.44 -6.34
C ARG A 68 7.68 9.70 -4.98
N HIS A 69 7.81 10.97 -4.62
CA HIS A 69 8.36 11.40 -3.34
C HIS A 69 7.22 11.96 -2.48
N LEU A 70 7.06 11.40 -1.28
CA LEU A 70 5.96 11.72 -0.38
C LEU A 70 6.49 12.21 0.96
N VAL A 71 5.85 13.24 1.48
CA VAL A 71 5.98 13.69 2.86
C VAL A 71 4.59 13.65 3.49
N TRP A 72 4.43 12.88 4.56
CA TRP A 72 3.18 12.77 5.29
C TRP A 72 3.32 13.39 6.69
N ASP A 73 2.66 14.54 6.87
CA ASP A 73 2.40 15.13 8.18
C ASP A 73 1.16 14.43 8.78
N LYS A 74 1.43 13.46 9.66
CA LYS A 74 0.42 12.65 10.32
C LYS A 74 -0.36 13.42 11.38
N VAL A 75 0.23 14.46 11.95
CA VAL A 75 -0.37 15.26 13.03
C VAL A 75 -1.49 16.15 12.48
N ASN A 76 -1.23 16.84 11.37
CA ASN A 76 -2.19 17.75 10.75
C ASN A 76 -2.98 17.11 9.61
N HIS A 77 -2.83 15.79 9.40
CA HIS A 77 -3.47 15.03 8.32
C HIS A 77 -3.32 15.69 6.94
N ARG A 78 -2.08 16.00 6.56
CA ARG A 78 -1.74 16.60 5.26
C ARG A 78 -0.52 15.93 4.64
N ALA A 79 -0.38 16.03 3.33
CA ALA A 79 0.74 15.44 2.61
C ALA A 79 1.27 16.37 1.52
N LYS A 80 2.56 16.23 1.21
CA LYS A 80 3.16 16.68 -0.05
C LYS A 80 3.41 15.43 -0.88
N VAL A 81 2.91 15.45 -2.11
CA VAL A 81 3.09 14.36 -3.08
C VAL A 81 3.74 14.93 -4.31
N SER A 82 4.88 14.36 -4.70
CA SER A 82 5.72 14.86 -5.78
C SER A 82 5.93 13.76 -6.81
N TRP A 83 5.61 14.03 -8.07
CA TRP A 83 5.79 13.09 -9.19
C TRP A 83 5.98 13.87 -10.49
N ASP A 84 6.75 13.30 -11.43
CA ASP A 84 7.16 13.98 -12.67
C ASP A 84 7.70 15.40 -12.42
N ASN A 85 6.89 16.42 -12.71
CA ASN A 85 7.21 17.83 -12.50
C ASN A 85 6.17 18.54 -11.63
N TYR A 86 5.38 17.78 -10.89
CA TYR A 86 4.32 18.26 -10.01
C TYR A 86 4.72 18.14 -8.54
N ASP A 87 4.39 19.17 -7.78
CA ASP A 87 4.35 19.14 -6.31
C ASP A 87 2.92 19.48 -5.90
N VAL A 88 2.28 18.58 -5.16
CA VAL A 88 0.92 18.79 -4.67
C VAL A 88 0.89 18.70 -3.16
N PHE A 89 0.46 19.79 -2.54
CA PHE A 89 0.19 19.86 -1.12
C PHE A 89 -1.31 19.66 -0.92
N ILE A 90 -1.70 18.72 -0.06
CA ILE A 90 -3.09 18.32 0.11
C ILE A 90 -3.45 18.08 1.58
N LYS A 91 -4.62 18.55 1.99
CA LYS A 91 -5.28 18.19 3.25
C LYS A 91 -6.04 16.88 3.02
N LEU A 92 -5.63 15.81 3.68
CA LEU A 92 -6.11 14.45 3.39
C LEU A 92 -7.58 14.24 3.78
N GLY A 93 -8.06 14.99 4.78
CA GLY A 93 -9.46 14.91 5.23
C GLY A 93 -10.47 15.59 4.30
N THR A 94 -10.09 16.68 3.62
CA THR A 94 -10.99 17.47 2.75
C THR A 94 -10.65 17.34 1.27
N LYS A 95 -9.47 16.82 0.93
CA LYS A 95 -8.86 16.81 -0.41
C LYS A 95 -8.62 18.20 -1.01
N GLU A 96 -8.68 19.23 -0.19
CA GLU A 96 -8.32 20.59 -0.59
C GLU A 96 -6.80 20.77 -0.57
N GLY A 97 -6.27 21.62 -1.45
CA GLY A 97 -4.85 21.86 -1.48
C GLY A 97 -4.39 22.78 -2.60
N VAL A 98 -3.09 22.72 -2.89
CA VAL A 98 -2.43 23.53 -3.90
C VAL A 98 -1.51 22.66 -4.73
N ALA A 99 -1.63 22.76 -6.05
CA ALA A 99 -0.78 22.07 -7.00
C ALA A 99 0.18 23.04 -7.70
N PHE A 100 1.41 22.59 -7.91
CA PHE A 100 2.46 23.30 -8.63
C PHE A 100 2.96 22.43 -9.79
N ALA A 101 3.32 23.07 -10.90
CA ALA A 101 4.03 22.43 -12.01
C ALA A 101 5.31 23.21 -12.28
N LYS A 102 6.48 22.57 -12.15
CA LYS A 102 7.80 23.23 -12.28
C LYS A 102 7.86 24.50 -11.42
N GLU A 103 7.51 24.36 -10.14
CA GLU A 103 7.48 25.43 -9.13
C GLU A 103 6.46 26.56 -9.37
N LYS A 104 5.63 26.47 -10.42
CA LYS A 104 4.57 27.45 -10.69
C LYS A 104 3.23 26.93 -10.22
N LYS A 105 2.54 27.73 -9.41
CA LYS A 105 1.19 27.40 -8.94
C LYS A 105 0.24 27.25 -10.12
N ILE A 106 -0.61 26.23 -10.06
CA ILE A 106 -1.65 25.95 -11.05
C ILE A 106 -2.91 26.71 -10.64
N GLU A 107 -3.21 27.80 -11.34
CA GLU A 107 -4.37 28.65 -11.04
C GLU A 107 -5.68 28.15 -11.66
N ARG A 108 -5.61 27.28 -12.67
CA ARG A 108 -6.82 26.72 -13.29
C ARG A 108 -7.40 25.65 -12.38
N GLU A 109 -8.50 25.99 -11.71
CA GLU A 109 -9.20 25.15 -10.74
C GLU A 109 -9.46 23.72 -11.24
N GLU A 110 -9.98 23.55 -12.46
CA GLU A 110 -10.24 22.21 -13.04
C GLU A 110 -8.99 21.33 -13.11
N VAL A 111 -7.83 21.93 -13.43
CA VAL A 111 -6.56 21.21 -13.51
C VAL A 111 -6.01 20.95 -12.11
N SER A 112 -6.12 21.93 -11.21
CA SER A 112 -5.71 21.77 -9.81
C SER A 112 -6.50 20.64 -9.12
N ASN A 113 -7.82 20.59 -9.30
CA ASN A 113 -8.67 19.56 -8.67
C ASN A 113 -8.33 18.15 -9.18
N LYS A 114 -8.05 18.00 -10.48
CA LYS A 114 -7.58 16.71 -11.04
C LYS A 114 -6.28 16.24 -10.40
N LEU A 115 -5.32 17.15 -10.22
CA LEU A 115 -4.04 16.84 -9.58
C LEU A 115 -4.18 16.57 -8.08
N LEU A 116 -5.14 17.21 -7.40
CA LEU A 116 -5.46 16.91 -5.99
C LEU A 116 -6.06 15.51 -5.84
N ASP A 117 -6.98 15.12 -6.73
CA ASP A 117 -7.54 13.77 -6.74
C ASP A 117 -6.46 12.71 -7.03
N GLU A 118 -5.56 12.98 -7.99
CA GLU A 118 -4.42 12.14 -8.30
C GLU A 118 -3.44 12.03 -7.12
N ALA A 119 -3.07 13.15 -6.49
CA ALA A 119 -2.22 13.17 -5.31
C ALA A 119 -2.83 12.39 -4.14
N TYR A 120 -4.13 12.50 -3.92
CA TYR A 120 -4.83 11.70 -2.91
C TYR A 120 -4.74 10.20 -3.22
N GLY A 121 -4.96 9.81 -4.48
CA GLY A 121 -4.84 8.42 -4.93
C GLY A 121 -3.43 7.87 -4.74
N ILE A 122 -2.41 8.64 -5.14
CA ILE A 122 -0.99 8.31 -4.93
C ILE A 122 -0.71 8.14 -3.44
N TRP A 123 -1.08 9.10 -2.60
CA TRP A 123 -0.86 9.00 -1.15
C TRP A 123 -1.56 7.79 -0.54
N ALA A 124 -2.83 7.55 -0.90
CA ALA A 124 -3.61 6.44 -0.36
C ALA A 124 -2.98 5.09 -0.71
N ASN A 125 -2.53 4.91 -1.95
CA ASN A 125 -1.83 3.69 -2.38
C ASN A 125 -0.46 3.56 -1.72
N ASP A 126 0.38 4.59 -1.82
CA ASP A 126 1.80 4.48 -1.45
C ASP A 126 1.98 4.42 0.07
N SER A 127 1.14 5.12 0.83
CA SER A 127 1.11 5.00 2.30
C SER A 127 0.56 3.65 2.77
N PHE A 128 -0.30 3.00 1.98
CA PHE A 128 -0.74 1.64 2.27
C PHE A 128 0.40 0.65 2.09
N TRP A 129 1.16 0.74 1.00
CA TRP A 129 2.37 -0.08 0.81
C TRP A 129 3.45 0.19 1.87
N LEU A 130 3.55 1.43 2.36
CA LEU A 130 4.54 1.80 3.38
C LEU A 130 4.36 1.03 4.68
N ASN A 131 3.15 0.98 5.25
CA ASN A 131 2.93 0.26 6.50
C ASN A 131 1.46 -0.19 6.68
N PRO A 132 1.02 -1.23 5.97
CA PRO A 132 -0.37 -1.70 6.03
C PRO A 132 -0.67 -2.48 7.31
N ILE A 133 0.37 -3.04 7.98
CA ILE A 133 0.20 -3.84 9.19
C ILE A 133 -0.43 -3.01 10.32
N THR A 134 -0.06 -1.73 10.44
CA THR A 134 -0.64 -0.80 11.42
C THR A 134 -2.10 -0.44 11.14
N LYS A 135 -2.67 -0.93 10.03
CA LYS A 135 -4.05 -0.66 9.59
C LYS A 135 -4.95 -1.87 9.65
N ILE A 136 -4.43 -3.04 10.02
CA ILE A 136 -5.22 -4.30 10.00
C ILE A 136 -6.38 -4.32 10.99
N LYS A 137 -6.40 -3.36 11.93
CA LYS A 137 -7.49 -3.14 12.90
C LYS A 137 -8.23 -1.81 12.71
N ASP A 138 -8.01 -1.11 11.58
CA ASP A 138 -8.77 0.10 11.25
C ASP A 138 -10.28 -0.20 11.22
N ASN A 139 -11.11 0.78 11.57
CA ASN A 139 -12.57 0.61 11.53
C ASN A 139 -13.04 0.16 10.14
N GLY A 140 -13.93 -0.84 10.10
CA GLY A 140 -14.41 -1.41 8.84
C GLY A 140 -13.57 -2.58 8.31
N THR A 141 -12.60 -3.08 9.08
CA THR A 141 -11.85 -4.30 8.73
C THR A 141 -12.45 -5.55 9.36
N ILE A 142 -12.49 -6.63 8.58
CA ILE A 142 -12.73 -8.00 9.07
C ILE A 142 -11.43 -8.78 9.03
N ARG A 143 -11.14 -9.55 10.08
CA ARG A 143 -9.96 -10.39 10.20
C ARG A 143 -10.36 -11.85 10.37
N LYS A 144 -9.76 -12.73 9.57
CA LYS A 144 -9.94 -14.18 9.64
C LYS A 144 -8.60 -14.87 9.76
N TYR A 145 -8.51 -15.86 10.64
CA TYR A 145 -7.35 -16.74 10.71
C TYR A 145 -7.46 -17.77 9.58
N VAL A 146 -6.38 -17.92 8.81
CA VAL A 146 -6.27 -18.88 7.71
C VAL A 146 -5.11 -19.84 8.02
N PRO A 147 -5.39 -21.13 8.28
CA PRO A 147 -4.33 -22.13 8.49
C PRO A 147 -3.39 -22.19 7.28
N GLN A 148 -2.09 -22.23 7.54
CA GLN A 148 -1.06 -22.41 6.52
C GLN A 148 -0.61 -23.87 6.47
N THR A 149 -0.12 -24.32 5.31
CA THR A 149 0.43 -25.67 5.14
C THR A 149 1.78 -25.85 5.82
N ASP A 150 2.56 -24.78 5.92
CA ASP A 150 3.80 -24.74 6.70
C ASP A 150 3.49 -24.46 8.18
N GLU A 151 3.92 -25.37 9.06
CA GLU A 151 3.68 -25.29 10.51
C GLU A 151 4.36 -24.09 11.19
N ASN A 152 5.38 -23.51 10.55
CA ASN A 152 6.08 -22.31 11.01
C ASN A 152 5.41 -21.03 10.55
N LYS A 153 4.29 -21.10 9.82
CA LYS A 153 3.59 -19.93 9.29
C LYS A 153 2.16 -19.84 9.80
N GLU A 154 1.67 -18.61 9.89
CA GLU A 154 0.28 -18.31 10.18
C GLU A 154 -0.27 -17.32 9.16
N GLY A 155 -1.57 -17.42 8.88
CA GLY A 155 -2.25 -16.57 7.90
C GLY A 155 -3.30 -15.68 8.57
N LEU A 156 -3.25 -14.38 8.30
CA LEU A 156 -4.28 -13.43 8.66
C LEU A 156 -4.89 -12.84 7.38
N LEU A 157 -6.11 -13.23 7.05
CA LEU A 157 -6.88 -12.60 5.99
C LEU A 157 -7.57 -11.35 6.54
N VAL A 158 -7.26 -10.20 5.95
CA VAL A 158 -7.85 -8.91 6.30
C VAL A 158 -8.67 -8.40 5.12
N THR A 159 -9.95 -8.13 5.33
CA THR A 159 -10.85 -7.52 4.33
C THR A 159 -11.23 -6.13 4.78
N TYR A 160 -10.99 -5.12 3.93
CA TYR A 160 -11.31 -3.72 4.20
C TYR A 160 -12.70 -3.40 3.63
N GLN A 161 -13.76 -3.45 4.44
CA GLN A 161 -15.14 -3.23 3.97
C GLN A 161 -15.44 -1.77 3.65
N THR A 162 -14.77 -0.84 4.33
CA THR A 162 -14.92 0.60 4.18
C THR A 162 -13.57 1.30 4.30
N GLY A 163 -13.53 2.58 3.90
CA GLY A 163 -12.30 3.37 3.91
C GLY A 163 -11.44 3.18 2.65
N GLY A 164 -10.34 3.93 2.57
CA GLY A 164 -9.42 3.88 1.44
C GLY A 164 -10.05 4.29 0.10
N VAL A 165 -9.47 3.80 -0.99
CA VAL A 165 -9.94 4.04 -2.37
C VAL A 165 -10.57 2.79 -3.01
N THR A 166 -10.40 1.60 -2.41
CA THR A 166 -10.88 0.32 -2.92
C THR A 166 -11.56 -0.55 -1.83
N PRO A 167 -12.74 -0.14 -1.32
CA PRO A 167 -13.50 -0.95 -0.36
C PRO A 167 -13.88 -2.31 -0.93
N GLY A 168 -13.65 -3.37 -0.16
CA GLY A 168 -13.89 -4.78 -0.52
C GLY A 168 -12.60 -5.57 -0.77
N ASP A 169 -11.47 -4.88 -0.93
CA ASP A 169 -10.16 -5.51 -1.12
C ASP A 169 -9.77 -6.38 0.08
N SER A 170 -9.14 -7.52 -0.22
CA SER A 170 -8.71 -8.50 0.78
C SER A 170 -7.24 -8.88 0.64
N TYR A 171 -6.57 -9.02 1.78
CA TYR A 171 -5.13 -9.21 1.91
C TYR A 171 -4.86 -10.37 2.87
N LEU A 172 -4.30 -11.47 2.36
CA LEU A 172 -3.81 -12.56 3.21
C LEU A 172 -2.35 -12.29 3.56
N TRP A 173 -2.12 -11.85 4.78
CA TRP A 173 -0.79 -11.75 5.36
C TRP A 173 -0.34 -13.13 5.83
N VAL A 174 0.78 -13.61 5.29
CA VAL A 174 1.44 -14.82 5.80
C VAL A 174 2.68 -14.39 6.56
N VAL A 175 2.72 -14.81 7.82
CA VAL A 175 3.70 -14.34 8.80
C VAL A 175 4.48 -15.52 9.36
N ASP A 176 5.73 -15.26 9.76
CA ASP A 176 6.51 -16.22 10.54
C ASP A 176 5.90 -16.34 11.95
N LYS A 177 5.64 -17.57 12.38
CA LYS A 177 4.92 -17.85 13.62
C LYS A 177 5.67 -17.39 14.88
N LYS A 178 7.01 -17.36 14.82
CA LYS A 178 7.86 -16.99 15.97
C LYS A 178 7.96 -15.48 16.15
N THR A 179 8.15 -14.75 15.06
CA THR A 179 8.39 -13.30 15.05
C THR A 179 7.12 -12.49 14.79
N ALA A 180 6.08 -13.10 14.23
CA ALA A 180 4.86 -12.46 13.74
C ALA A 180 5.09 -11.36 12.68
N LEU A 181 6.29 -11.27 12.10
CA LEU A 181 6.56 -10.42 10.95
C LEU A 181 6.01 -11.08 9.68
N ALA A 182 5.40 -10.26 8.82
CA ALA A 182 4.98 -10.71 7.50
C ALA A 182 6.19 -11.12 6.65
N GLU A 183 6.07 -12.25 5.98
CA GLU A 183 7.00 -12.68 4.93
C GLU A 183 6.47 -12.31 3.55
N TYR A 184 5.14 -12.34 3.38
CA TYR A 184 4.49 -11.94 2.14
C TYR A 184 3.01 -11.65 2.37
N VAL A 185 2.41 -10.98 1.39
CA VAL A 185 0.97 -10.79 1.27
C VAL A 185 0.47 -11.37 -0.05
N LYS A 186 -0.70 -12.01 -0.01
CA LYS A 186 -1.48 -12.31 -1.21
C LYS A 186 -2.69 -11.39 -1.28
N MET A 187 -3.00 -10.91 -2.47
CA MET A 187 -3.96 -9.83 -2.69
C MET A 187 -5.11 -10.26 -3.59
N TRP A 188 -6.34 -9.92 -3.17
CA TRP A 188 -7.56 -10.00 -3.97
C TRP A 188 -8.16 -8.59 -3.99
N VAL A 189 -7.79 -7.83 -5.01
CA VAL A 189 -8.07 -6.39 -5.10
C VAL A 189 -8.75 -6.05 -6.41
N GLN A 190 -9.65 -5.08 -6.40
CA GLN A 190 -10.50 -4.75 -7.55
C GLN A 190 -9.71 -4.29 -8.80
N ILE A 191 -8.53 -3.71 -8.59
CA ILE A 191 -7.69 -3.17 -9.66
C ILE A 191 -7.00 -4.30 -10.46
N ILE A 192 -6.79 -5.46 -9.83
CA ILE A 192 -6.05 -6.57 -10.42
C ILE A 192 -7.04 -7.68 -10.77
N PRO A 193 -7.17 -8.07 -12.05
CA PRO A 193 -8.18 -9.04 -12.48
C PRO A 193 -7.83 -10.50 -12.09
N ILE A 194 -6.82 -10.71 -11.25
CA ILE A 194 -6.30 -12.02 -10.86
C ILE A 194 -6.18 -12.04 -9.33
N GLY A 195 -6.80 -13.04 -8.70
CA GLY A 195 -6.74 -13.27 -7.26
C GLY A 195 -5.42 -13.92 -6.82
N GLY A 196 -4.99 -13.60 -5.61
CA GLY A 196 -3.84 -14.25 -4.97
C GLY A 196 -2.48 -13.71 -5.40
N MET A 197 -2.43 -12.55 -6.07
CA MET A 197 -1.15 -11.92 -6.45
C MET A 197 -0.29 -11.74 -5.20
N LYS A 198 0.89 -12.37 -5.22
CA LYS A 198 1.81 -12.41 -4.09
C LYS A 198 2.85 -11.32 -4.21
N PHE A 199 3.08 -10.59 -3.12
CA PHE A 199 4.23 -9.71 -2.92
C PHE A 199 4.98 -10.16 -1.67
N THR A 200 6.30 -10.28 -1.75
CA THR A 200 7.12 -10.49 -0.55
C THR A 200 7.10 -9.25 0.36
N TRP A 201 7.56 -9.42 1.59
CA TRP A 201 7.58 -8.35 2.58
C TRP A 201 8.93 -8.34 3.30
N ASP A 202 9.93 -7.81 2.59
CA ASP A 202 11.34 -7.98 2.89
C ASP A 202 12.02 -6.65 3.30
N ASP A 203 13.29 -6.75 3.68
CA ASP A 203 14.13 -5.62 4.07
C ASP A 203 13.49 -4.76 5.16
N TRP A 204 13.18 -5.41 6.29
CA TRP A 204 12.65 -4.77 7.49
C TRP A 204 13.68 -3.83 8.13
N ASN A 205 13.35 -2.55 8.16
CA ASN A 205 14.12 -1.49 8.81
C ASN A 205 13.43 -1.06 10.11
N THR A 206 14.22 -0.69 11.11
CA THR A 206 13.71 -0.10 12.35
C THR A 206 13.95 1.41 12.32
N THR A 207 12.90 2.21 12.44
CA THR A 207 13.00 3.68 12.50
C THR A 207 13.68 4.12 13.81
N PRO A 208 14.20 5.35 13.92
CA PRO A 208 14.70 5.89 15.19
C PRO A 208 13.71 5.80 16.36
N GLU A 209 12.41 5.90 16.09
CA GLU A 209 11.34 5.77 17.09
C GLU A 209 11.04 4.30 17.46
N GLY A 210 11.56 3.34 16.69
CA GLY A 210 11.44 1.90 16.96
C GLY A 210 10.36 1.18 16.15
N ALA A 211 9.68 1.86 15.22
CA ALA A 211 8.72 1.22 14.31
C ALA A 211 9.45 0.34 13.29
N LYS A 212 8.91 -0.83 12.95
CA LYS A 212 9.47 -1.64 11.86
C LYS A 212 8.69 -1.47 10.57
N ILE A 213 9.41 -1.20 9.49
CA ILE A 213 8.87 -0.96 8.16
C ILE A 213 9.66 -1.79 7.16
N ALA A 214 8.98 -2.64 6.40
CA ALA A 214 9.58 -3.34 5.26
C ALA A 214 9.72 -2.38 4.09
N THR A 215 10.79 -2.53 3.31
CA THR A 215 11.13 -1.58 2.25
C THR A 215 11.28 -2.20 0.87
N SER A 216 11.14 -3.53 0.77
CA SER A 216 11.15 -4.25 -0.50
C SER A 216 9.98 -5.23 -0.57
N HIS A 217 9.26 -5.19 -1.69
CA HIS A 217 8.16 -6.09 -1.98
C HIS A 217 8.30 -6.63 -3.40
N GLU A 218 8.67 -7.89 -3.52
CA GLU A 218 8.94 -8.52 -4.80
C GLU A 218 7.76 -9.36 -5.29
N SER A 219 7.47 -9.22 -6.59
CA SER A 219 6.51 -10.02 -7.34
C SER A 219 6.97 -10.07 -8.81
N VAL A 220 6.04 -10.07 -9.77
CA VAL A 220 6.32 -9.81 -11.19
C VAL A 220 6.94 -8.42 -11.44
N MET A 221 6.75 -7.51 -10.48
CA MET A 221 7.40 -6.21 -10.37
C MET A 221 7.89 -6.03 -8.94
N THR A 222 8.92 -5.21 -8.76
CA THR A 222 9.42 -4.84 -7.43
C THR A 222 8.84 -3.50 -7.03
N ILE A 223 8.25 -3.45 -5.83
CA ILE A 223 7.94 -2.21 -5.14
C ILE A 223 9.04 -1.99 -4.12
N ASN A 224 9.76 -0.88 -4.26
CA ASN A 224 10.81 -0.49 -3.33
C ASN A 224 10.48 0.85 -2.70
N ILE A 225 10.72 0.94 -1.40
CA ILE A 225 10.65 2.16 -0.61
C ILE A 225 12.08 2.54 -0.28
N SER A 226 12.46 3.75 -0.64
CA SER A 226 13.80 4.29 -0.38
C SER A 226 13.68 5.67 0.26
N GLU A 227 14.81 6.23 0.69
CA GLU A 227 14.84 7.57 1.31
C GLU A 227 13.87 7.68 2.51
N LEU A 228 13.65 6.58 3.24
CA LEU A 228 12.71 6.52 4.36
C LEU A 228 13.28 7.27 5.57
N ASN A 229 12.66 8.40 5.90
CA ASN A 229 13.00 9.25 7.03
C ASN A 229 11.77 9.51 7.91
N THR A 230 11.98 9.59 9.22
CA THR A 230 10.91 9.79 10.20
C THR A 230 11.33 10.85 11.23
N TRP A 231 10.33 11.57 11.73
CA TRP A 231 10.50 12.54 12.82
C TRP A 231 9.42 12.37 13.88
N PRO A 232 9.79 12.39 15.18
CA PRO A 232 8.83 12.20 16.27
C PRO A 232 7.98 13.44 16.54
N SER A 233 8.32 14.59 15.95
CA SER A 233 7.58 15.84 16.12
C SER A 233 7.73 16.77 14.90
N LEU A 234 6.72 17.61 14.66
CA LEU A 234 6.69 18.54 13.53
C LEU A 234 7.88 19.50 13.50
N ASN A 235 8.30 20.02 14.66
CA ASN A 235 9.41 20.96 14.77
C ASN A 235 10.79 20.36 14.43
N MET A 236 10.91 19.03 14.36
CA MET A 236 12.13 18.35 13.94
C MET A 236 12.18 18.13 12.43
N TYR A 237 11.04 18.19 11.73
CA TYR A 237 11.01 18.09 10.27
C TYR A 237 11.61 19.38 9.65
N PRO A 238 12.72 19.29 8.91
CA PRO A 238 13.49 20.47 8.49
C PRO A 238 12.72 21.39 7.52
N ASN A 239 11.83 20.83 6.72
CA ASN A 239 11.12 21.56 5.68
C ASN A 239 9.69 21.96 6.09
N LEU A 240 9.32 21.93 7.38
CA LEU A 240 7.94 22.15 7.84
C LEU A 240 7.21 23.36 7.21
N LYS A 241 7.95 24.44 6.92
CA LYS A 241 7.41 25.66 6.29
C LYS A 241 6.85 25.45 4.90
N GLU A 242 7.24 24.40 4.18
CA GLU A 242 6.68 24.10 2.85
C GLU A 242 5.16 23.90 2.88
N PHE A 243 4.62 23.43 4.02
CA PHE A 243 3.19 23.23 4.20
C PHE A 243 2.41 24.52 4.51
N GLU A 244 3.07 25.68 4.65
CA GLU A 244 2.39 26.96 4.86
C GLU A 244 1.52 27.35 3.66
N VAL A 245 1.76 26.77 2.48
CA VAL A 245 0.92 26.96 1.28
C VAL A 245 -0.51 26.45 1.42
N LEU A 246 -0.81 25.67 2.46
CA LEU A 246 -2.14 25.14 2.78
C LEU A 246 -2.94 26.02 3.76
N ASN A 247 -2.34 27.10 4.25
CA ASN A 247 -2.94 28.03 5.21
C ASN A 247 -3.82 29.08 4.52
#